data_AF-A0A526YL25-F1
#
_entry.id   AF-A0A526YL25-F1
#
_cell.length_a   1.000
_cell.length_b   1.000
_cell.length_c   1.000
_cell.angle_alpha   90.00
_cell.angle_beta   90.00
_cell.angle_gamma   90.00
#
_symmetry.space_group_name_H-M   'P 1'
#
loop_
_entity.id
_entity.type
_entity.pdbx_description
1 polymer ?
#
loop_
_entity_poly.entity_id
_entity_poly.type
_entity_poly.pdbx_seq_one_letter_code
_entity_poly.pdbx_strand_id
1 'polypeptide(L)'
;HPLAGTEKSGPDAGFAELFENRWCIFTPLPGTDPAALEKLSEFWRRCGSNIDTMDPQHHDMTLAIVSHLPHIIAYNIVGTADDLESVTKSEVIKYSASGFRDFTRLAASDPTMWRDVCLHNKDAILEMLARFS
;
A
#
# COMPACT_ATOMS: atom_id res chain seq x y z
N HIS A 1 1.90 -9.25 -7.42
CA HIS A 1 1.92 -8.23 -6.38
C HIS A 1 1.55 -8.87 -5.05
N PRO A 2 2.53 -9.22 -4.19
CA PRO A 2 2.24 -9.60 -2.81
C PRO A 2 1.72 -8.38 -2.05
N LEU A 3 0.48 -8.44 -1.56
CA LEU A 3 -0.14 -7.47 -0.65
C LEU A 3 0.40 -7.68 0.76
N ALA A 4 1.70 -7.50 0.88
CA ALA A 4 2.49 -7.73 2.07
C ALA A 4 3.53 -6.63 2.17
N GLY A 5 3.57 -5.93 3.30
CA GLY A 5 4.48 -4.82 3.49
C GLY A 5 4.36 -4.21 4.87
N THR A 6 5.37 -3.43 5.21
CA THR A 6 5.38 -2.53 6.36
C THR A 6 5.78 -1.15 5.89
N GLU A 7 5.65 -0.15 6.75
CA GLU A 7 6.18 1.19 6.55
C GLU A 7 7.72 1.24 6.54
N LYS A 8 8.38 0.16 6.97
CA LYS A 8 9.85 0.09 7.07
C LYS A 8 10.47 -0.32 5.74
N SER A 9 11.62 0.28 5.45
CA SER A 9 12.38 0.07 4.21
C SER A 9 13.77 -0.48 4.47
N GLY A 10 14.35 -1.11 3.45
CA GLY A 10 15.69 -1.70 3.50
C GLY A 10 15.69 -3.22 3.75
N PRO A 11 16.82 -3.89 3.54
CA PRO A 11 16.93 -5.35 3.64
C PRO A 11 16.64 -5.86 5.06
N ASP A 12 16.95 -5.06 6.09
CA ASP A 12 16.75 -5.41 7.50
C ASP A 12 15.28 -5.31 7.95
N ALA A 13 14.40 -4.77 7.10
CA ALA A 13 12.96 -4.71 7.38
C ALA A 13 12.22 -6.02 7.05
N GLY A 14 12.89 -6.99 6.40
CA GLY A 14 12.33 -8.29 6.09
C GLY A 14 12.23 -9.21 7.31
N PHE A 15 11.19 -10.03 7.35
CA PHE A 15 11.00 -11.08 8.36
C PHE A 15 10.33 -12.30 7.70
N ALA A 16 10.50 -13.48 8.31
CA ALA A 16 10.17 -14.76 7.68
C ALA A 16 8.67 -14.88 7.36
N GLU A 17 7.84 -14.32 8.23
CA GLU A 17 6.38 -14.41 8.19
C GLU A 17 5.74 -13.32 7.32
N LEU A 18 6.54 -12.48 6.64
CA LEU A 18 6.06 -11.31 5.89
C LEU A 18 4.91 -11.63 4.92
N PHE A 19 4.97 -12.79 4.28
CA PHE A 19 4.05 -13.22 3.24
C PHE A 19 2.95 -14.18 3.73
N GLU A 20 3.00 -14.61 4.99
CA GLU A 20 2.06 -15.57 5.56
C GLU A 20 0.64 -14.99 5.65
N ASN A 21 -0.34 -15.75 5.13
CA ASN A 21 -1.75 -15.35 5.06
C ASN A 21 -1.99 -14.01 4.34
N ARG A 22 -1.03 -13.56 3.51
CA ARG A 22 -1.16 -12.39 2.64
C ARG A 22 -1.59 -12.81 1.25
N TRP A 23 -2.30 -11.94 0.55
CA TRP A 23 -2.66 -12.18 -0.84
C TRP A 23 -1.47 -11.83 -1.75
N CYS A 24 -1.20 -12.65 -2.76
CA CYS A 24 -0.38 -12.29 -3.90
C CYS A 24 -1.24 -12.34 -5.16
N ILE A 25 -1.46 -11.16 -5.76
CA ILE A 25 -2.29 -11.01 -6.95
C ILE A 25 -1.40 -11.09 -8.19
N PHE A 26 -1.74 -11.95 -9.14
CA PHE A 26 -1.18 -11.95 -10.48
C PHE A 26 -2.09 -11.22 -11.46
N THR A 27 -1.49 -10.61 -12.47
CA THR A 27 -2.21 -9.93 -13.55
C THR A 27 -1.80 -10.52 -14.91
N PRO A 28 -2.15 -11.80 -15.18
CA PRO A 28 -1.73 -12.46 -16.41
C PRO A 28 -2.35 -11.79 -17.63
N LEU A 29 -1.53 -11.53 -18.66
CA LEU A 29 -1.98 -11.02 -19.95
C LEU A 29 -2.38 -12.16 -20.90
N PRO A 30 -3.15 -11.89 -21.98
CA PRO A 30 -3.40 -12.88 -23.02
C PRO A 30 -2.09 -13.49 -23.54
N GLY A 31 -2.02 -14.82 -23.57
CA GLY A 31 -0.83 -15.56 -23.99
C GLY A 31 0.21 -15.79 -22.89
N THR A 32 -0.06 -15.41 -21.64
CA THR A 32 0.78 -15.80 -20.49
C THR A 32 0.87 -17.33 -20.41
N ASP A 33 2.09 -17.87 -20.34
CA ASP A 33 2.31 -19.30 -20.19
C ASP A 33 1.72 -19.81 -18.86
N PRO A 34 0.72 -20.72 -18.91
CA PRO A 34 0.11 -21.28 -17.70
C PRO A 34 1.12 -22.01 -16.80
N ALA A 35 2.15 -22.64 -17.38
CA ALA A 35 3.14 -23.38 -16.61
C ALA A 35 4.06 -22.42 -15.83
N ALA A 36 4.44 -21.30 -16.45
CA ALA A 36 5.19 -20.24 -15.77
C ALA A 36 4.38 -19.58 -14.65
N LEU A 37 3.10 -19.29 -14.91
CA LEU A 37 2.20 -18.72 -13.90
C LEU A 37 2.02 -19.65 -12.71
N GLU A 38 1.82 -20.95 -12.95
CA GLU A 38 1.66 -21.93 -11.87
C GLU A 38 2.97 -22.12 -11.08
N LYS A 39 4.12 -22.16 -11.75
CA LYS A 39 5.42 -22.22 -11.07
C LYS A 39 5.62 -21.05 -10.10
N LEU A 40 5.25 -19.84 -10.51
CA LEU A 40 5.33 -18.66 -9.66
C LEU A 40 4.26 -18.68 -8.56
N SER A 41 3.07 -19.22 -8.86
CA SER A 41 2.01 -19.42 -7.88
C SER A 41 2.45 -20.38 -6.77
N GLU A 42 3.08 -21.49 -7.11
CA GLU A 42 3.63 -22.44 -6.15
C GLU A 42 4.70 -21.78 -5.27
N PHE A 43 5.59 -20.99 -5.86
CA PHE A 43 6.58 -20.22 -5.10
C PHE A 43 5.93 -19.37 -4.00
N TRP A 44 4.92 -18.57 -4.35
CA TRP A 44 4.24 -17.70 -3.38
C TRP A 44 3.39 -18.48 -2.37
N ARG A 45 2.74 -19.58 -2.77
CA ARG A 45 2.04 -20.47 -1.82
C ARG A 45 3.02 -21.07 -0.80
N ARG A 46 4.24 -21.43 -1.22
CA ARG A 46 5.29 -21.93 -0.32
C ARG A 46 5.85 -20.85 0.61
N CYS A 47 5.74 -19.57 0.24
CA CYS A 47 5.97 -18.44 1.14
C CYS A 47 4.79 -18.15 2.09
N GLY A 48 3.69 -18.92 2.01
CA GLY A 48 2.51 -18.77 2.87
C GLY A 48 1.44 -17.82 2.33
N SER A 49 1.56 -17.34 1.08
CA SER A 49 0.59 -16.43 0.48
C SER A 49 -0.61 -17.16 -0.13
N ASN A 50 -1.77 -16.52 -0.07
CA ASN A 50 -2.95 -16.84 -0.89
C ASN A 50 -2.76 -16.26 -2.29
N ILE A 51 -3.21 -16.97 -3.33
CA ILE A 51 -3.04 -16.52 -4.72
C ILE A 51 -4.38 -16.12 -5.30
N ASP A 52 -4.40 -14.98 -5.99
CA ASP A 52 -5.53 -14.55 -6.81
C ASP A 52 -5.06 -13.97 -8.14
N THR A 53 -5.98 -13.82 -9.10
CA THR A 53 -5.72 -13.24 -10.41
C THR A 53 -6.72 -12.14 -10.73
N MET A 54 -6.25 -11.03 -11.28
CA MET A 54 -7.09 -9.92 -11.74
C MET A 54 -6.62 -9.42 -13.11
N ASP A 55 -7.48 -8.73 -13.86
CA ASP A 55 -6.97 -7.91 -14.96
C ASP A 55 -6.14 -6.73 -14.40
N PRO A 56 -5.14 -6.23 -15.15
CA PRO A 56 -4.27 -5.15 -14.66
C PRO A 56 -5.04 -3.90 -14.25
N GLN A 57 -6.07 -3.51 -15.00
CA GLN A 57 -6.86 -2.31 -14.74
C GLN A 57 -7.67 -2.45 -13.44
N HIS A 58 -8.30 -3.60 -13.22
CA HIS A 58 -9.06 -3.88 -12.01
C HIS A 58 -8.16 -3.98 -10.78
N HIS A 59 -6.97 -4.56 -10.91
CA HIS A 59 -5.95 -4.54 -9.86
C HIS A 59 -5.65 -3.09 -9.46
N ASP A 60 -5.28 -2.26 -10.42
CA ASP A 60 -4.89 -0.86 -10.17
C ASP A 60 -6.03 -0.03 -9.56
N MET A 61 -7.27 -0.26 -10.02
CA MET A 61 -8.44 0.37 -9.43
C MET A 61 -8.70 -0.07 -7.99
N THR A 62 -8.62 -1.37 -7.74
CA THR A 62 -8.81 -1.94 -6.41
C THR A 62 -7.76 -1.38 -5.45
N LEU A 63 -6.49 -1.37 -5.85
CA LEU A 63 -5.39 -0.88 -5.04
C LEU A 63 -5.44 0.64 -4.83
N ALA A 64 -5.99 1.40 -5.77
CA ALA A 64 -6.19 2.84 -5.59
C ALA A 64 -7.05 3.14 -4.36
N ILE A 65 -8.14 2.40 -4.13
CA ILE A 65 -9.03 2.62 -2.98
C ILE A 65 -8.56 1.90 -1.70
N VAL A 66 -8.10 0.65 -1.78
CA VAL A 66 -7.77 -0.12 -0.57
C VAL A 66 -6.36 0.15 -0.03
N SER A 67 -5.48 0.79 -0.82
CA SER A 67 -4.08 1.03 -0.44
C SER A 67 -3.64 2.46 -0.69
N HIS A 68 -3.73 2.97 -1.92
CA HIS A 68 -3.07 4.23 -2.28
C HIS A 68 -3.73 5.45 -1.64
N LEU A 69 -5.05 5.55 -1.73
CA LEU A 69 -5.80 6.65 -1.14
C LEU A 69 -5.61 6.75 0.38
N PRO A 70 -5.71 5.65 1.16
CA PRO A 70 -5.35 5.67 2.59
C PRO A 70 -3.96 6.25 2.88
N HIS A 71 -2.94 5.91 2.09
CA HIS A 71 -1.59 6.46 2.29
C HIS A 71 -1.53 7.95 1.97
N ILE A 72 -2.13 8.40 0.87
CA ILE A 72 -2.17 9.82 0.49
C ILE A 72 -2.87 10.64 1.59
N ILE A 73 -3.98 10.15 2.14
CA ILE A 73 -4.69 10.80 3.24
C ILE A 73 -3.80 10.85 4.49
N ALA A 74 -3.11 9.75 4.83
CA ALA A 74 -2.19 9.72 5.97
C ALA A 74 -1.05 10.74 5.82
N TYR A 75 -0.41 10.83 4.65
CA TYR A 75 0.60 11.85 4.36
C TYR A 75 0.04 13.27 4.50
N ASN A 76 -1.16 13.52 3.98
CA ASN A 76 -1.79 14.84 4.06
C ASN A 76 -2.10 15.24 5.50
N ILE A 77 -2.62 14.32 6.32
CA ILE A 77 -2.89 14.58 7.74
C ILE A 77 -1.60 14.91 8.50
N VAL A 78 -0.53 14.12 8.30
CA VAL A 78 0.76 14.37 8.96
C VAL A 78 1.39 15.67 8.50
N GLY A 79 1.37 15.96 7.19
CA GLY A 79 1.85 17.24 6.65
C GLY A 79 1.09 18.43 7.22
N THR A 80 -0.25 18.36 7.24
CA THR A 80 -1.09 19.41 7.83
C THR A 80 -0.78 19.61 9.31
N ALA A 81 -0.59 18.54 10.08
CA ALA A 81 -0.22 18.63 11.48
C ALA A 81 1.18 19.23 11.71
N ASP A 82 2.11 18.99 10.79
CA ASP A 82 3.46 19.55 10.83
C ASP A 82 3.48 21.06 10.54
N ASP A 83 2.59 21.51 9.66
CA ASP A 83 2.40 22.90 9.24
C ASP A 83 1.69 23.78 10.29
N LEU A 84 1.11 23.19 11.34
CA LEU A 84 0.49 23.93 12.44
C LEU A 84 1.55 24.62 13.33
N GLU A 85 1.17 25.74 13.93
CA GLU A 85 2.04 26.47 14.87
C GLU A 85 2.58 25.55 16.00
N SER A 86 3.75 25.89 16.54
CA SER A 86 4.50 25.03 17.47
C SER A 86 3.68 24.57 18.69
N VAL A 87 2.77 25.41 19.19
CA VAL A 87 1.88 25.07 20.30
C VAL A 87 0.89 23.98 19.88
N THR A 88 0.20 24.17 18.76
CA THR A 88 -0.78 23.24 18.22
C THR A 88 -0.15 21.91 17.80
N LYS A 89 1.07 21.92 17.24
CA LYS A 89 1.83 20.70 16.92
C LYS A 89 2.08 19.81 18.15
N SER A 90 2.43 20.42 19.28
CA SER A 90 2.64 19.68 20.53
C SER A 90 1.36 19.03 21.06
N GLU A 91 0.22 19.69 20.86
CA GLU A 91 -1.11 19.20 21.24
C GLU A 91 -1.57 18.05 20.33
N VAL A 92 -1.33 18.14 19.02
CA VAL A 92 -1.63 17.04 18.09
C VAL A 92 -0.92 15.77 18.52
N ILE A 93 0.38 15.84 18.83
CA ILE A 93 1.14 14.66 19.30
C ILE A 93 0.60 14.17 20.65
N LYS A 94 0.34 15.08 21.60
CA LYS A 94 -0.12 14.76 22.95
C LYS A 94 -1.50 14.10 22.97
N TYR A 95 -2.43 14.58 22.14
CA TYR A 95 -3.82 14.12 22.09
C TYR A 95 -4.06 13.05 21.00
N SER A 96 -3.02 12.64 20.27
CA SER A 96 -3.09 11.55 19.31
C SER A 96 -3.53 10.25 19.99
N ALA A 97 -4.79 9.87 19.77
CA ALA A 97 -5.34 8.58 20.16
C ALA A 97 -4.76 7.45 19.28
N SER A 98 -5.00 6.19 19.70
CA SER A 98 -4.50 4.99 18.99
C SER A 98 -4.86 5.00 17.50
N GLY A 99 -6.11 5.29 17.14
CA GLY A 99 -6.54 5.33 15.74
C GLY A 99 -5.79 6.35 14.87
N PHE A 100 -5.43 7.51 15.44
CA PHE A 100 -4.61 8.49 14.72
C PHE A 100 -3.19 7.98 14.51
N ARG A 101 -2.58 7.36 15.53
CA ARG A 101 -1.23 6.78 15.42
C ARG A 101 -1.17 5.63 14.44
N ASP A 102 -2.17 4.74 14.48
CA ASP A 102 -2.26 3.57 13.60
C ASP A 102 -2.40 4.00 12.13
N PHE A 103 -3.19 5.04 11.88
CA PHE A 103 -3.40 5.60 10.55
C PHE A 103 -2.18 6.38 10.05
N THR A 104 -1.61 7.25 10.88
CA THR A 104 -0.45 8.09 10.50
C THR A 104 0.86 7.32 10.41
N ARG A 105 0.96 6.09 10.96
CA ARG A 105 2.07 5.18 10.69
C ARG A 105 2.29 4.95 9.19
N LEU A 106 1.23 4.98 8.38
CA LEU A 106 1.33 4.85 6.92
C LEU A 106 2.18 5.97 6.28
N ALA A 107 2.19 7.17 6.88
CA ALA A 107 2.99 8.30 6.42
C ALA A 107 4.50 8.16 6.72
N ALA A 108 4.91 7.14 7.49
CA ALA A 108 6.32 6.81 7.69
C ALA A 108 6.90 5.94 6.56
N SER A 109 6.06 5.55 5.59
CA SER A 109 6.50 4.76 4.43
C SER A 109 7.50 5.54 3.56
N ASP A 110 8.24 4.83 2.70
CA ASP A 110 9.24 5.47 1.84
C ASP A 110 8.60 6.45 0.84
N PRO A 111 9.00 7.74 0.85
CA PRO A 111 8.39 8.76 0.00
C PRO A 111 8.76 8.58 -1.49
N THR A 112 9.89 7.95 -1.80
CA THR A 112 10.31 7.70 -3.18
C THR A 112 9.41 6.64 -3.82
N MET A 113 9.17 5.54 -3.12
CA MET A 113 8.25 4.47 -3.50
C MET A 113 6.83 5.02 -3.67
N TRP A 114 6.33 5.80 -2.69
CA TRP A 114 4.97 6.34 -2.76
C TRP A 114 4.77 7.38 -3.85
N ARG A 115 5.79 8.21 -4.14
CA ARG A 115 5.79 9.05 -5.34
C ARG A 115 5.62 8.20 -6.59
N ASP A 116 6.40 7.13 -6.73
CA ASP A 116 6.35 6.29 -7.93
C ASP A 116 5.01 5.55 -8.06
N VAL A 117 4.45 5.04 -6.96
CA VAL A 117 3.09 4.47 -6.93
C VAL A 117 2.05 5.49 -7.41
N CYS A 118 2.11 6.72 -6.90
CA CYS A 118 1.19 7.78 -7.31
C CYS A 118 1.33 8.17 -8.78
N LEU A 119 2.56 8.18 -9.31
CA LEU A 119 2.82 8.52 -10.71
C LEU A 119 2.36 7.41 -11.66
N HIS A 120 2.61 6.14 -11.32
CA HIS A 120 2.26 5.01 -12.18
C HIS A 120 0.77 4.66 -12.13
N ASN A 121 0.09 4.89 -10.99
CA ASN A 121 -1.34 4.63 -10.85
C ASN A 121 -2.19 5.91 -10.75
N LYS A 122 -1.72 6.99 -11.38
CA LYS A 122 -2.31 8.34 -11.27
C LYS A 122 -3.80 8.37 -11.61
N ASP A 123 -4.17 7.81 -12.75
CA ASP A 123 -5.55 7.94 -13.25
C ASP A 123 -6.54 7.23 -12.34
N ALA A 124 -6.18 6.04 -11.84
CA ALA A 124 -7.00 5.30 -10.89
C ALA A 124 -7.16 6.03 -9.56
N ILE A 125 -6.06 6.62 -9.05
CA ILE A 125 -6.06 7.40 -7.82
C ILE A 125 -6.96 8.63 -7.97
N LEU A 126 -6.85 9.36 -9.08
CA LEU A 126 -7.70 10.52 -9.35
C LEU A 126 -9.18 10.15 -9.46
N GLU A 127 -9.49 9.03 -10.10
CA GLU A 127 -10.85 8.51 -10.18
C GLU A 127 -11.42 8.19 -8.78
N MET A 128 -10.65 7.51 -7.94
CA MET A 128 -11.08 7.20 -6.58
C MET A 128 -11.19 8.44 -5.70
N LEU A 129 -10.26 9.38 -5.82
CA LEU A 129 -10.33 10.69 -5.13
C LEU A 129 -11.60 11.46 -5.50
N ALA A 130 -12.01 11.45 -6.77
CA ALA A 130 -13.22 12.12 -7.22
C ALA A 130 -14.51 11.48 -6.70
N ARG A 131 -14.47 10.19 -6.35
CA ARG A 131 -15.60 9.44 -5.76
C ARG A 131 -15.60 9.44 -4.23
N PHE A 132 -14.46 9.74 -3.62
CA PHE A 132 -14.31 9.80 -2.17
C PHE A 132 -15.07 11.02 -1.63
N SER A 133 -16.03 10.78 -0.75
CA SER A 133 -16.93 11.77 -0.14
C SER A 133 -16.79 11.81 1.36
#